data_AF-A0A8B8P1W2-F1
#
_entry.id   AF-A0A8B8P1W2-F1
#
_cell.length_a   1.000
_cell.length_b   1.000
_cell.length_c   1.000
_cell.angle_alpha   90.00
_cell.angle_beta   90.00
_cell.angle_gamma   90.00
#
_symmetry.space_group_name_H-M   'P 1'
#
loop_
_entity.id
_entity.type
_entity.pdbx_description
1 polymer ?
#
loop_
_entity_poly.entity_id
_entity_poly.type
_entity_poly.pdbx_seq_one_letter_code
_entity_poly.pdbx_strand_id
1 'polypeptide(L)'
;MAMALREAKEGIGLDPSLVEVVSVLQPYATVIGITVVPVVGILFDKNAYCPAPNPAVVEVIFDVPLEMFLQRQKPEFELPSW
;
A
#
# COMPACT_ATOMS: atom_id res chain seq x y z
N MET A 1 8.20 10.21 -6.45
CA MET A 1 8.34 8.74 -6.37
C MET A 1 9.26 8.28 -5.25
N ALA A 2 10.47 8.82 -5.10
CA ALA A 2 11.46 8.38 -4.09
C ALA A 2 10.93 8.32 -2.64
N MET A 3 10.08 9.29 -2.25
CA MET A 3 9.45 9.30 -0.91
C MET A 3 8.55 8.07 -0.69
N ALA A 4 7.66 7.75 -1.63
CA ALA A 4 6.73 6.63 -1.49
C ALA A 4 7.45 5.28 -1.35
N LEU A 5 8.52 5.07 -2.13
CA LEU A 5 9.33 3.86 -2.05
C LEU A 5 10.13 3.77 -0.74
N ARG A 6 10.64 4.90 -0.23
CA ARG A 6 11.28 4.95 1.08
C ARG A 6 10.31 4.56 2.19
N GLU A 7 9.14 5.20 2.23
CA GLU A 7 8.12 4.93 3.25
C GLU A 7 7.62 3.47 3.19
N ALA A 8 7.42 2.92 1.98
CA ALA A 8 7.05 1.52 1.82
C ALA A 8 8.15 0.57 2.35
N LYS A 9 9.42 0.89 2.12
CA LYS A 9 10.53 0.12 2.69
C LYS A 9 10.55 0.20 4.22
N GLU A 10 10.35 1.39 4.80
CA GLU A 10 10.38 1.62 6.25
C GLU A 10 9.17 1.02 6.98
N GLY A 11 7.98 1.06 6.37
CA GLY A 11 6.74 0.61 6.98
C GLY A 11 6.47 -0.88 6.80
N ILE A 12 6.65 -1.40 5.58
CA ILE A 12 6.25 -2.78 5.22
C ILE A 12 7.41 -3.66 4.73
N GLY A 13 8.63 -3.12 4.67
CA GLY A 13 9.81 -3.88 4.23
C GLY A 13 9.90 -4.08 2.72
N LEU A 14 9.18 -3.30 1.92
CA LEU A 14 9.19 -3.43 0.47
C LEU A 14 10.55 -3.00 -0.12
N ASP A 15 11.31 -3.94 -0.67
CA ASP A 15 12.50 -3.63 -1.47
C ASP A 15 12.07 -2.89 -2.74
N PRO A 16 12.57 -1.66 -2.99
CA PRO A 16 12.21 -0.88 -4.18
C PRO A 16 12.52 -1.57 -5.51
N SER A 17 13.40 -2.58 -5.54
CA SER A 17 13.71 -3.37 -6.73
C SER A 17 12.64 -4.38 -7.11
N LEU A 18 11.73 -4.73 -6.18
CA LEU A 18 10.66 -5.70 -6.40
C LEU A 18 9.39 -5.07 -7.01
N VAL A 19 9.31 -3.74 -7.04
CA VAL A 19 8.12 -2.98 -7.46
C VAL A 19 8.42 -2.08 -8.66
N GLU A 20 7.59 -2.15 -9.69
CA GLU A 20 7.62 -1.20 -10.79
C GLU A 20 6.56 -0.13 -10.58
N VAL A 21 6.97 1.14 -10.54
CA VAL A 21 6.03 2.26 -10.50
C VAL A 21 5.45 2.49 -11.89
N VAL A 22 4.16 2.23 -12.05
CA VAL A 22 3.47 2.31 -13.34
C VAL A 22 2.68 3.60 -13.53
N SER A 23 2.33 4.30 -12.45
CA SER A 23 1.58 5.56 -12.54
C SER A 23 1.72 6.43 -11.28
N VAL A 24 1.52 7.73 -11.49
CA VAL A 24 1.29 8.72 -10.44
C VAL A 24 -0.10 9.30 -10.70
N LEU A 25 -1.00 9.17 -9.73
CA LEU A 25 -2.38 9.62 -9.88
C LEU A 25 -2.51 11.11 -9.56
N GLN A 26 -3.68 11.68 -9.86
CA GLN A 26 -3.97 13.07 -9.58
C GLN A 26 -3.80 13.36 -8.07
N PRO A 27 -3.01 14.38 -7.69
CA PRO A 27 -2.90 14.81 -6.30
C PRO A 27 -4.24 15.26 -5.75
N TYR A 28 -4.45 15.04 -4.45
CA TYR A 28 -5.63 15.54 -3.73
C TYR A 28 -5.23 16.12 -2.38
N ALA A 29 -6.04 17.04 -1.87
CA ALA A 29 -5.88 17.60 -0.53
C ALA A 29 -6.70 16.79 0.47
N THR A 30 -6.12 16.45 1.61
CA THR A 30 -6.86 15.90 2.75
C THR A 30 -7.79 16.95 3.35
N VAL A 31 -8.70 16.52 4.23
CA VAL A 31 -9.62 17.42 4.95
C VAL A 31 -8.91 18.50 5.77
N ILE A 32 -7.66 18.26 6.17
CA ILE A 32 -6.81 19.20 6.90
C ILE A 32 -5.80 19.95 6.01
N GLY A 33 -5.96 19.89 4.68
CA GLY A 33 -5.17 20.68 3.74
C GLY A 33 -3.78 20.11 3.38
N ILE A 34 -3.49 18.86 3.72
CA ILE A 34 -2.23 18.20 3.32
C ILE A 34 -2.39 17.68 1.88
N THR A 35 -1.45 18.01 1.00
CA THR A 35 -1.45 17.48 -0.38
C THR A 35 -0.86 16.08 -0.39
N VAL A 36 -1.63 15.12 -0.90
CA VAL A 36 -1.22 13.71 -1.09
C VAL A 36 -1.06 13.43 -2.57
N VAL A 37 0.04 12.78 -2.94
CA VAL A 37 0.35 12.36 -4.31
C VAL A 37 0.36 10.84 -4.36
N PRO A 38 -0.70 10.18 -4.87
CA PRO A 38 -0.76 8.73 -4.90
C PRO A 38 0.15 8.15 -5.98
N VAL A 39 0.84 7.05 -5.66
CA VAL A 39 1.73 6.32 -6.57
C VAL A 39 1.25 4.88 -6.66
N VAL A 40 1.13 4.36 -7.88
CA VAL A 40 0.73 2.97 -8.14
C VAL A 40 1.95 2.17 -8.56
N GLY A 41 2.21 1.07 -7.85
CA GLY A 41 3.27 0.13 -8.15
C GLY A 41 2.73 -1.29 -8.38
N ILE A 42 3.37 -2.04 -9.27
CA ILE A 42 3.07 -3.45 -9.54
C ILE A 42 4.20 -4.32 -8.99
N LEU A 43 3.84 -5.31 -8.18
CA LEU A 43 4.70 -6.44 -7.82
C LEU A 43 4.47 -7.56 -8.84
N PHE A 44 5.41 -7.76 -9.76
CA PHE A 44 5.28 -8.81 -10.78
C PHE A 44 5.52 -10.21 -10.22
N ASP A 45 6.41 -10.33 -9.24
CA ASP A 45 6.61 -11.55 -8.45
C ASP A 45 6.21 -11.27 -7.00
N LYS A 46 4.95 -11.58 -6.67
CA LYS A 46 4.44 -11.42 -5.31
C LYS A 46 5.18 -12.32 -4.31
N ASN A 47 5.68 -13.49 -4.73
CA ASN A 47 6.34 -14.43 -3.83
C ASN A 47 7.75 -13.96 -3.43
N ALA A 48 8.36 -13.09 -4.25
CA ALA A 48 9.63 -12.46 -3.91
C ALA A 48 9.49 -11.41 -2.79
N TYR A 49 8.28 -10.91 -2.53
CA TYR A 49 8.02 -9.99 -1.44
C TYR A 49 7.71 -10.74 -0.14
N CYS A 50 8.59 -10.60 0.84
CA CYS A 50 8.41 -11.09 2.21
C CYS A 50 8.06 -9.90 3.13
N PRO A 51 6.80 -9.72 3.54
CA PRO A 51 6.39 -8.57 4.35
C PRO A 51 7.12 -8.53 5.70
N ALA A 52 7.63 -7.36 6.05
CA ALA A 52 8.28 -7.11 7.33
C ALA A 52 7.69 -5.81 7.93
N PRO A 53 6.50 -5.88 8.56
CA PRO A 53 5.85 -4.70 9.12
C PRO A 53 6.68 -4.10 10.26
N ASN A 54 6.87 -2.78 10.24
CA ASN A 54 7.46 -2.04 11.33
C ASN A 54 6.40 -1.83 12.43
N PRO A 55 6.54 -2.43 13.63
CA PRO A 55 5.52 -2.40 14.67
C PRO A 55 5.29 -1.00 15.26
N ALA A 56 6.21 -0.04 15.02
CA ALA A 56 6.01 1.34 15.45
C ALA A 56 4.95 2.09 14.63
N VAL A 57 4.64 1.62 13.41
CA VAL A 57 3.81 2.34 12.44
C VAL A 57 2.84 1.45 11.65
N VAL A 58 2.99 0.12 11.70
CA VAL A 58 2.13 -0.86 11.01
C VAL A 58 1.71 -1.95 11.98
N GLU A 59 0.39 -2.06 12.20
CA GLU A 59 -0.23 -3.09 13.03
C GLU A 59 -0.48 -4.39 12.24
N VAL A 60 -0.97 -4.28 11.01
CA VAL A 60 -1.35 -5.42 10.17
C VAL A 60 -1.11 -5.13 8.69
N ILE A 61 -0.76 -6.17 7.93
CA ILE A 61 -0.70 -6.16 6.47
C ILE A 61 -1.66 -7.24 5.96
N PHE A 62 -2.50 -6.90 4.99
CA PHE A 62 -3.43 -7.82 4.35
C PHE A 62 -3.63 -7.44 2.89
N ASP A 63 -4.09 -8.41 2.10
CA ASP A 63 -4.42 -8.23 0.69
C ASP A 63 -5.93 -8.11 0.50
N VAL A 64 -6.34 -7.34 -0.52
CA VAL A 64 -7.75 -7.27 -0.96
C VAL A 64 -7.80 -7.46 -2.47
N PRO A 65 -8.64 -8.38 -3.00
CA PRO A 65 -8.88 -8.50 -4.43
C PRO A 65 -9.35 -7.19 -5.05
N LEU A 66 -8.71 -6.76 -6.14
CA LEU A 66 -9.02 -5.51 -6.82
C LEU A 66 -10.47 -5.50 -7.33
N GLU A 67 -10.97 -6.66 -7.76
CA GLU A 67 -12.33 -6.86 -8.28
C GLU A 67 -13.42 -6.44 -7.29
N MET A 68 -13.15 -6.52 -5.98
CA MET A 68 -14.11 -6.11 -4.95
C MET A 68 -14.48 -4.63 -5.06
N PHE A 69 -13.50 -3.78 -5.39
CA PHE A 69 -13.71 -2.34 -5.55
C PHE A 69 -14.42 -2.01 -6.87
N LEU A 70 -14.20 -2.82 -7.91
CA LEU A 70 -14.86 -2.65 -9.20
C LEU A 70 -16.34 -3.06 -9.15
N GLN A 71 -16.67 -4.07 -8.34
CA GLN A 71 -18.03 -4.60 -8.19
C GLN A 71 -18.82 -3.96 -7.04
N ARG A 72 -18.24 -2.99 -6.31
CA ARG A 72 -18.81 -2.34 -5.11
C ARG A 72 -19.22 -3.34 -4.02
N GLN A 73 -18.47 -4.42 -3.85
CA GLN A 73 -18.68 -5.34 -2.73
C GLN A 73 -18.03 -4.75 -1.48
N LYS A 74 -18.67 -4.91 -0.31
CA LYS A 74 -18.04 -4.52 0.96
C LYS A 74 -16.93 -5.53 1.29
N PRO A 75 -15.75 -5.07 1.72
CA PRO A 75 -14.77 -5.98 2.28
C PRO A 75 -15.30 -6.60 3.57
N GLU A 76 -15.44 -7.93 3.59
CA GLU A 76 -15.52 -8.70 4.83
C GLU A 76 -14.10 -8.79 5.38
N PHE A 77 -13.77 -7.87 6.29
CA PHE A 77 -12.53 -7.90 7.05
C PHE A 77 -12.88 -7.84 8.53
N GLU A 78 -12.59 -8.90 9.26
CA GLU A 78 -12.64 -8.92 10.72
C GLU A 78 -11.25 -8.59 11.25
N LEU A 79 -11.16 -7.51 12.05
CA LEU A 79 -9.95 -7.21 12.80
C LEU A 79 -9.71 -8.35 13.82
N PRO A 80 -8.47 -8.79 14.05
CA PRO A 80 -8.16 -9.74 15.11
C PRO A 80 -8.65 -9.18 16.46
N SER A 81 -9.49 -9.93 17.17
CA SER A 81 -9.90 -9.56 18.53
C SER A 81 -8.78 -9.89 19.51
N TRP A 82 -8.01 -8.90 19.92
CA TRP A 82 -7.17 -8.96 21.10
C TRP A 82 -7.34 -7.68 21.92
#